data_AF-A0A9D2F1R9-F1
#
_entry.id   AF-A0A9D2F1R9-F1
#
_cell.length_a   1.000
_cell.length_b   1.000
_cell.length_c   1.000
_cell.angle_alpha   90.00
_cell.angle_beta   90.00
_cell.angle_gamma   90.00
#
_symmetry.space_group_name_H-M   'P 1'
#
loop_
_entity.id
_entity.type
_entity.pdbx_description
1 polymer ?
#
loop_
_entity_poly.entity_id
_entity_poly.type
_entity_poly.pdbx_seq_one_letter_code
_entity_poly.pdbx_strand_id
1 'polypeptide(L)'
;MYKPQGEKKERPVADEELVQRLITALEGQSLKYETYFKLVLATGMRRGEACGVRWSDINWKKRSIHIQRNVVKLSREPIFVKPHKTASGDRVVYVSKEMAKLLKSWKQQCAWERQQAGETLQEEDYLFRQPNGDPMVPTSFTFRFKKILRQNGLPENLNVHSLRHTNASLLIAQGVDVRTVASLLGHSQASTTLDIYAHAFDKKKREAQEKLGEVMGL
;
A
#
# COMPACT_ATOMS: atom_id res chain seq x y z
N MET A 1 39.23 9.11 -3.82
CA MET A 1 38.60 9.37 -2.50
C MET A 1 37.29 8.59 -2.44
N TYR A 2 37.30 7.43 -1.80
CA TYR A 2 36.09 6.64 -1.56
C TYR A 2 35.28 7.35 -0.48
N LYS A 3 34.10 7.89 -0.85
CA LYS A 3 33.14 8.39 0.14
C LYS A 3 32.40 7.17 0.70
N PRO A 4 32.47 6.89 2.01
CA PRO A 4 31.62 5.85 2.59
C PRO A 4 30.16 6.17 2.24
N GLN A 5 29.43 5.18 1.73
CA GLN A 5 27.98 5.25 1.63
C GLN A 5 27.46 5.60 3.02
N GLY A 6 26.86 6.78 3.18
CA GLY A 6 26.29 7.19 4.45
C GLY A 6 25.33 6.11 4.96
N GLU A 7 25.29 5.93 6.29
CA GLU A 7 24.39 4.98 6.93
C GLU A 7 22.98 5.11 6.34
N LYS A 8 22.49 4.01 5.75
CA LYS A 8 21.14 3.98 5.18
C LYS A 8 20.15 4.19 6.33
N LYS A 9 19.57 5.39 6.43
CA LYS A 9 18.52 5.69 7.42
C LYS A 9 17.41 4.64 7.32
N GLU A 10 17.14 3.96 8.42
CA GLU A 10 16.05 2.99 8.52
C GLU A 10 14.73 3.64 8.14
N ARG A 11 13.94 2.92 7.34
CA ARG A 11 12.62 3.42 6.94
C ARG A 11 11.65 3.18 8.09
N PRO A 12 10.84 4.17 8.47
CA PRO A 12 9.91 3.99 9.59
C PRO A 12 8.86 2.95 9.21
N VAL A 13 8.86 1.85 9.96
CA VAL A 13 7.95 0.71 9.86
C VAL A 13 7.15 0.65 11.17
N ALA A 14 5.84 0.48 11.04
CA ALA A 14 4.99 0.16 12.19
C ALA A 14 5.12 -1.32 12.56
N ASP A 15 5.32 -1.60 13.85
CA ASP A 15 5.23 -2.93 14.44
C ASP A 15 3.76 -3.39 14.54
N GLU A 16 3.52 -4.62 15.01
CA GLU A 16 2.17 -5.21 15.07
C GLU A 16 1.20 -4.40 15.94
N GLU A 17 1.67 -3.92 17.10
CA GLU A 17 0.85 -3.10 18.01
C GLU A 17 0.49 -1.76 17.36
N LEU A 18 1.46 -1.08 16.76
CA LEU A 18 1.25 0.18 16.07
C LEU A 18 0.38 0.01 14.83
N VAL A 19 0.47 -1.12 14.12
CA VAL A 19 -0.43 -1.48 13.02
C VAL A 19 -1.86 -1.59 13.51
N GLN A 20 -2.11 -2.24 14.63
CA GLN A 20 -3.47 -2.36 15.18
C GLN A 20 -4.04 -0.98 15.55
N ARG A 21 -3.26 -0.15 16.26
CA ARG A 21 -3.64 1.23 16.59
C ARG A 21 -3.88 2.07 15.34
N LEU A 22 -3.07 1.88 14.31
CA LEU A 22 -3.23 2.55 13.03
C LEU A 22 -4.52 2.13 12.33
N ILE A 23 -4.84 0.83 12.29
CA ILE A 23 -6.09 0.32 11.72
C ILE A 23 -7.30 0.94 12.42
N THR A 24 -7.31 0.98 13.75
CA THR A 24 -8.38 1.63 14.52
C THR A 24 -8.51 3.12 14.18
N ALA A 25 -7.38 3.85 14.08
CA ALA A 25 -7.40 5.26 13.69
C ALA A 25 -7.94 5.49 12.25
N LEU A 26 -7.72 4.52 11.35
CA LEU A 26 -8.23 4.54 9.98
C LEU A 26 -9.73 4.26 9.90
N GLU A 27 -10.26 3.39 10.76
CA GLU A 27 -11.70 3.06 10.87
C GLU A 27 -12.54 4.25 11.33
N GLY A 28 -11.95 5.18 12.09
CA GLY A 28 -12.60 6.44 12.46
C GLY A 28 -12.66 7.49 11.34
N GLN A 29 -12.19 7.18 10.12
CA GLN A 29 -12.18 8.12 9.00
C GLN A 29 -13.39 7.91 8.08
N SER A 30 -13.59 8.80 7.12
CA SER A 30 -14.58 8.54 6.06
C SER A 30 -14.17 7.32 5.24
N LEU A 31 -15.18 6.61 4.71
CA LEU A 31 -14.99 5.34 3.99
C LEU A 31 -13.94 5.43 2.88
N LYS A 32 -13.86 6.56 2.18
CA LYS A 32 -12.83 6.86 1.18
C LYS A 32 -11.41 6.72 1.74
N TYR A 33 -11.14 7.36 2.87
CA TYR A 33 -9.79 7.37 3.46
C TYR A 33 -9.48 6.06 4.16
N GLU A 34 -10.45 5.47 4.86
CA GLU A 34 -10.31 4.13 5.42
C GLU A 34 -9.93 3.12 4.33
N THR A 35 -10.73 3.06 3.26
CA THR A 35 -10.52 2.15 2.13
C THR A 35 -9.15 2.38 1.49
N TYR A 36 -8.77 3.63 1.25
CA TYR A 36 -7.47 3.95 0.66
C TYR A 36 -6.29 3.43 1.50
N PHE A 37 -6.25 3.79 2.79
CA PHE A 37 -5.09 3.46 3.62
C PHE A 37 -5.03 1.96 3.94
N LYS A 38 -6.17 1.31 4.21
CA LYS A 38 -6.24 -0.15 4.38
C LYS A 38 -5.81 -0.88 3.10
N LEU A 39 -6.22 -0.40 1.92
CA LEU A 39 -5.81 -0.99 0.65
C LEU A 39 -4.30 -0.89 0.43
N VAL A 40 -3.71 0.28 0.66
CA VAL A 40 -2.25 0.49 0.55
C VAL A 40 -1.49 -0.39 1.55
N LEU A 41 -1.96 -0.48 2.80
CA LEU A 41 -1.37 -1.32 3.83
C LEU A 41 -1.50 -2.82 3.53
N ALA A 42 -2.61 -3.27 2.95
CA ALA A 42 -2.85 -4.68 2.66
C ALA A 42 -2.09 -5.18 1.42
N THR A 43 -1.89 -4.32 0.43
CA THR A 43 -1.32 -4.71 -0.88
C THR A 43 0.11 -4.22 -1.11
N GLY A 44 0.59 -3.30 -0.28
CA GLY A 44 1.90 -2.69 -0.46
C GLY A 44 2.02 -1.83 -1.73
N MET A 45 0.92 -1.45 -2.39
CA MET A 45 0.97 -0.61 -3.59
C MET A 45 1.53 0.79 -3.30
N ARG A 46 2.12 1.43 -4.31
CA ARG A 46 2.58 2.82 -4.19
C ARG A 46 1.36 3.75 -4.13
N ARG A 47 1.47 4.90 -3.46
CA ARG A 47 0.36 5.86 -3.33
C ARG A 47 -0.24 6.30 -4.68
N GLY A 48 0.59 6.48 -5.69
CA GLY A 48 0.16 6.88 -7.03
C GLY A 48 -0.49 5.73 -7.80
N GLU A 49 -0.05 4.49 -7.55
CA GLU A 49 -0.70 3.28 -8.06
C GLU A 49 -2.12 3.17 -7.50
N ALA A 50 -2.28 3.34 -6.18
CA ALA A 50 -3.58 3.32 -5.52
C ALA A 50 -4.57 4.35 -6.11
N CYS A 51 -4.10 5.56 -6.40
CA CYS A 51 -4.93 6.59 -7.03
C CYS A 51 -5.27 6.28 -8.50
N GLY A 52 -4.52 5.40 -9.16
CA GLY A 52 -4.70 5.05 -10.57
C GLY A 52 -5.58 3.83 -10.83
N VAL A 53 -6.03 3.16 -9.77
CA VAL A 53 -6.90 1.98 -9.88
C VAL A 53 -8.30 2.40 -10.32
N ARG A 54 -8.86 1.68 -11.30
CA ARG A 54 -10.24 1.78 -11.79
C ARG A 54 -11.07 0.60 -11.29
N TRP A 55 -12.39 0.70 -11.36
CA TRP A 55 -13.26 -0.42 -11.00
C TRP A 55 -13.06 -1.63 -11.91
N SER A 56 -12.79 -1.41 -13.20
CA SER A 56 -12.48 -2.44 -14.20
C SER A 56 -11.18 -3.20 -13.90
N ASP A 57 -10.27 -2.62 -13.11
CA ASP A 57 -9.03 -3.29 -12.70
C ASP A 57 -9.27 -4.38 -11.62
N ILE A 58 -10.48 -4.46 -11.03
CA ILE A 58 -10.81 -5.39 -9.94
C ILE A 58 -11.48 -6.66 -10.47
N ASN A 59 -10.82 -7.80 -10.28
CA ASN A 59 -11.44 -9.10 -10.46
C ASN A 59 -12.10 -9.57 -9.16
N TRP A 60 -13.42 -9.36 -9.05
CA TRP A 60 -14.19 -9.70 -7.86
C TRP A 60 -14.26 -11.21 -7.56
N LYS A 61 -14.18 -12.08 -8.58
CA LYS A 61 -14.19 -13.53 -8.41
C LYS A 61 -12.87 -14.03 -7.81
N LYS A 62 -11.75 -13.55 -8.35
CA LYS A 62 -10.39 -13.91 -7.91
C LYS A 62 -9.93 -13.08 -6.70
N ARG A 63 -10.68 -12.04 -6.30
CA ARG A 63 -10.28 -11.05 -5.28
C ARG A 63 -8.88 -10.50 -5.58
N SER A 64 -8.71 -9.97 -6.78
CA SER A 64 -7.44 -9.44 -7.23
C SER A 64 -7.60 -8.08 -7.90
N ILE A 65 -6.55 -7.27 -7.86
CA ILE A 65 -6.49 -5.94 -8.47
C ILE A 65 -5.31 -5.91 -9.43
N HIS A 66 -5.56 -5.48 -10.67
CA HIS A 66 -4.53 -5.31 -11.68
C HIS A 66 -3.96 -3.89 -11.61
N ILE A 67 -2.71 -3.76 -11.16
CA ILE A 67 -2.03 -2.48 -11.03
C ILE A 67 -1.37 -2.13 -12.36
N GLN A 68 -2.04 -1.29 -13.17
CA GLN A 68 -1.58 -0.95 -14.52
C GLN A 68 -1.07 0.49 -14.66
N ARG A 69 -1.44 1.38 -13.72
CA ARG A 69 -1.25 2.82 -13.85
C ARG A 69 -0.67 3.42 -12.58
N ASN A 70 0.01 4.55 -12.72
CA ASN A 70 0.49 5.36 -11.60
C ASN A 70 0.17 6.83 -11.84
N VAL A 71 -0.51 7.44 -10.87
CA VAL A 71 -0.87 8.86 -10.88
C VAL A 71 0.28 9.68 -10.31
N VAL A 72 0.69 10.70 -11.05
CA VAL A 72 1.74 11.64 -10.68
C VAL A 72 1.21 13.05 -10.84
N LYS A 73 1.44 13.89 -9.82
CA LYS A 73 1.16 15.32 -9.89
C LYS A 73 2.44 16.06 -9.54
N LEU A 74 3.01 16.74 -10.54
CA LEU A 74 4.13 17.65 -10.35
C LEU A 74 3.61 19.04 -10.00
N SER A 75 4.45 19.85 -9.36
CA SER A 75 4.09 21.22 -8.99
C SER A 75 3.80 22.02 -10.27
N ARG A 76 2.68 22.74 -10.29
CA ARG A 76 2.23 23.58 -11.42
C ARG A 76 1.92 22.85 -12.74
N GLU A 77 2.01 21.53 -12.79
CA GLU A 77 1.64 20.74 -13.98
C GLU A 77 0.32 20.00 -13.77
N PRO A 78 -0.42 19.60 -14.83
CA PRO A 78 -1.63 18.79 -14.69
C PRO A 78 -1.36 17.41 -14.05
N ILE A 79 -2.43 16.68 -13.74
CA ILE A 79 -2.30 15.31 -13.25
C ILE A 79 -1.88 14.42 -14.43
N PHE A 80 -0.82 13.64 -14.26
CA PHE A 80 -0.39 12.64 -15.23
C PHE A 80 -0.78 11.25 -14.74
N VAL A 81 -1.48 10.50 -15.59
CA VAL A 81 -1.70 9.08 -15.40
C VAL A 81 -0.75 8.35 -16.35
N LYS A 82 0.27 7.71 -15.78
CA LYS A 82 1.28 7.00 -16.57
C LYS A 82 1.01 5.49 -16.48
N PRO A 83 0.86 4.77 -17.62
CA PRO A 83 0.89 3.32 -17.58
C PRO A 83 2.28 2.86 -17.12
N HIS A 84 2.34 1.69 -16.48
CA HIS A 84 3.63 1.09 -16.17
C HIS A 84 4.31 0.64 -17.46
N LYS A 85 5.54 1.11 -17.67
CA LYS A 85 6.36 0.74 -18.84
C LYS A 85 7.06 -0.62 -18.68
N THR A 86 7.05 -1.18 -17.48
CA THR A 86 7.77 -2.41 -17.14
C THR A 86 6.83 -3.46 -16.54
N ALA A 87 7.09 -4.73 -16.85
CA ALA A 87 6.35 -5.87 -16.31
C ALA A 87 6.38 -5.94 -14.76
N SER A 88 7.38 -5.33 -14.11
CA SER A 88 7.43 -5.26 -12.65
C SER A 88 6.42 -4.26 -12.07
N GLY A 89 6.07 -3.22 -12.83
CA GLY A 89 5.05 -2.25 -12.44
C GLY A 89 3.64 -2.75 -12.74
N ASP A 90 3.49 -3.44 -13.87
CA ASP A 90 2.25 -4.07 -14.33
C ASP A 90 2.04 -5.44 -13.67
N ARG A 91 1.30 -5.47 -12.55
CA ARG A 91 1.19 -6.67 -11.70
C ARG A 91 -0.20 -6.86 -11.11
N VAL A 92 -0.50 -8.10 -10.73
CA VAL A 92 -1.73 -8.45 -10.00
C VAL A 92 -1.42 -8.60 -8.52
N VAL A 93 -2.22 -7.96 -7.67
CA VAL A 93 -2.20 -8.14 -6.21
C VAL A 93 -3.49 -8.79 -5.75
N TYR A 94 -3.42 -9.67 -4.76
CA TYR A 94 -4.58 -10.31 -4.17
C TYR A 94 -5.02 -9.57 -2.90
N VAL A 95 -6.32 -9.58 -2.63
CA VAL A 95 -6.91 -8.95 -1.44
C VAL A 95 -7.72 -9.97 -0.64
N SER A 96 -7.78 -9.77 0.67
CA SER A 96 -8.56 -10.63 1.57
C SER A 96 -10.07 -10.50 1.30
N LYS A 97 -10.87 -11.38 1.90
CA LYS A 97 -12.34 -11.31 1.82
C LYS A 97 -12.85 -10.02 2.45
N GLU A 98 -12.23 -9.60 3.54
CA GLU A 98 -12.55 -8.41 4.33
C GLU A 98 -12.26 -7.15 3.52
N MET A 99 -11.10 -7.09 2.87
CA MET A 99 -10.76 -5.97 1.99
C MET A 99 -11.67 -5.91 0.76
N ALA A 100 -12.04 -7.07 0.18
CA ALA A 100 -13.01 -7.12 -0.91
C ALA A 100 -14.41 -6.63 -0.47
N LYS A 101 -14.84 -6.91 0.77
CA LYS A 101 -16.09 -6.36 1.34
C LYS A 101 -16.01 -4.85 1.48
N LEU A 102 -14.91 -4.33 2.04
CA LEU A 102 -14.69 -2.89 2.20
C LEU A 102 -14.72 -2.15 0.84
N LEU A 103 -14.07 -2.72 -0.18
CA LEU A 103 -14.11 -2.20 -1.56
C LEU A 103 -15.53 -2.18 -2.16
N LYS A 104 -16.36 -3.18 -1.85
CA LYS A 104 -17.77 -3.19 -2.28
C LYS A 104 -18.58 -2.11 -1.58
N SER A 105 -18.42 -1.92 -0.27
CA SER A 105 -19.06 -0.81 0.45
C SER A 105 -18.66 0.53 -0.12
N TRP A 106 -17.37 0.70 -0.45
CA TRP A 106 -16.89 1.92 -1.10
C TRP A 106 -17.49 2.11 -2.50
N LYS A 107 -17.61 1.05 -3.31
CA LYS A 107 -18.29 1.10 -4.62
C LYS A 107 -19.75 1.54 -4.50
N GLN A 108 -20.46 1.04 -3.49
CA GLN A 108 -21.85 1.42 -3.21
C GLN A 108 -21.98 2.90 -2.84
N GLN A 109 -21.12 3.40 -1.95
CA GLN A 109 -21.09 4.83 -1.62
C GLN A 109 -20.81 5.68 -2.86
N CYS A 110 -19.82 5.30 -3.69
CA CYS A 110 -19.52 6.00 -4.93
C CYS A 110 -20.69 6.02 -5.91
N ALA A 111 -21.42 4.91 -6.04
CA ALA A 111 -22.60 4.81 -6.89
C ALA A 111 -23.74 5.70 -6.39
N TRP A 112 -23.96 5.73 -5.06
CA TRP A 112 -24.94 6.62 -4.45
C TRP A 112 -24.57 8.10 -4.68
N GLU A 113 -23.31 8.49 -4.48
CA GLU A 113 -22.84 9.87 -4.73
C GLU A 113 -23.02 10.29 -6.20
N ARG A 114 -22.76 9.39 -7.17
CA ARG A 114 -23.02 9.61 -8.60
C ARG A 114 -24.52 9.81 -8.87
N GLN A 115 -25.35 8.94 -8.33
CA GLN A 115 -26.80 8.98 -8.53
C GLN A 115 -27.39 10.30 -8.02
N GLN A 116 -26.95 10.79 -6.86
CA GLN A 116 -27.36 12.08 -6.32
C GLN A 116 -26.96 13.26 -7.22
N ALA A 117 -25.90 13.11 -8.02
CA ALA A 117 -25.46 14.08 -9.01
C ALA A 117 -26.13 13.88 -10.40
N GLY A 118 -27.07 12.94 -10.54
CA GLY A 118 -27.71 12.63 -11.82
C GLY A 118 -26.83 11.81 -12.78
N GLU A 119 -25.79 11.17 -12.26
CA GLU A 119 -24.80 10.43 -13.03
C GLU A 119 -24.80 8.93 -12.65
N THR A 120 -24.16 8.10 -13.48
CA THR A 120 -23.98 6.66 -13.20
C THR A 120 -22.50 6.33 -13.05
N LEU A 121 -22.16 5.54 -12.03
CA LEU A 121 -20.81 5.04 -11.82
C LEU A 121 -20.43 4.07 -12.95
N GLN A 122 -19.31 4.33 -13.62
CA GLN A 122 -18.81 3.52 -14.73
C GLN A 122 -17.66 2.63 -14.26
N GLU A 123 -17.43 1.51 -14.94
CA GLU A 123 -16.30 0.63 -14.63
C GLU A 123 -14.93 1.30 -14.89
N GLU A 124 -14.89 2.28 -15.79
CA GLU A 124 -13.68 3.07 -16.08
C GLU A 124 -13.44 4.23 -15.10
N ASP A 125 -14.37 4.47 -14.16
CA ASP A 125 -14.15 5.45 -13.10
C ASP A 125 -13.03 4.99 -12.15
N TYR A 126 -12.21 5.95 -11.72
CA TYR A 126 -11.20 5.69 -10.69
C TYR A 126 -11.85 5.36 -9.35
N LEU A 127 -11.26 4.41 -8.62
CA LEU A 127 -11.65 4.06 -7.25
C LEU A 127 -11.65 5.29 -6.35
N PHE A 128 -10.61 6.10 -6.47
CA PHE A 128 -10.47 7.35 -5.74
C PHE A 128 -10.51 8.48 -6.75
N ARG A 129 -11.69 9.07 -6.92
CA ARG A 129 -11.95 10.12 -7.91
C ARG A 129 -12.24 11.46 -7.26
N GLN A 130 -11.96 12.52 -8.01
CA GLN A 130 -12.42 13.87 -7.77
C GLN A 130 -13.84 14.05 -8.34
N PRO A 131 -14.58 15.10 -7.94
CA PRO A 131 -15.93 15.35 -8.46
C PRO A 131 -16.00 15.45 -9.98
N ASN A 132 -14.95 15.96 -10.63
CA ASN A 132 -14.84 16.08 -12.08
C ASN A 132 -14.49 14.74 -12.79
N GLY A 133 -14.36 13.63 -12.07
CA GLY A 133 -14.01 12.31 -12.62
C GLY A 133 -12.51 12.01 -12.68
N ASP A 134 -11.64 13.00 -12.50
CA ASP A 134 -10.19 12.79 -12.47
C ASP A 134 -9.77 11.94 -11.26
N PRO A 135 -8.62 11.24 -11.33
CA PRO A 135 -8.12 10.52 -10.17
C PRO A 135 -7.75 11.51 -9.06
N MET A 136 -7.88 11.07 -7.81
CA MET A 136 -7.42 11.81 -6.65
C MET A 136 -5.91 12.06 -6.73
N VAL A 137 -5.49 13.24 -6.28
CA VAL A 137 -4.07 13.59 -6.23
C VAL A 137 -3.40 12.85 -5.06
N PRO A 138 -2.26 12.15 -5.27
CA PRO A 138 -1.62 11.38 -4.20
C PRO A 138 -1.16 12.21 -2.99
N THR A 139 -0.89 13.51 -3.17
CA THR A 139 -0.54 14.41 -2.08
C THR A 139 -1.70 14.64 -1.12
N SER A 140 -2.95 14.61 -1.59
CA SER A 140 -4.14 14.75 -0.73
C SER A 140 -4.21 13.65 0.34
N PHE A 141 -3.87 12.41 -0.03
CA PHE A 141 -3.74 11.32 0.93
C PHE A 141 -2.53 11.47 1.85
N THR A 142 -1.44 12.05 1.35
CA THR A 142 -0.25 12.32 2.18
C THR A 142 -0.57 13.31 3.30
N PHE A 143 -1.23 14.43 2.99
CA PHE A 143 -1.67 15.40 3.99
C PHE A 143 -2.70 14.81 4.95
N ARG A 144 -3.69 14.08 4.43
CA ARG A 144 -4.70 13.45 5.28
C ARG A 144 -4.09 12.45 6.26
N PHE A 145 -3.12 11.65 5.80
CA PHE A 145 -2.44 10.68 6.66
C PHE A 145 -1.72 11.35 7.83
N LYS A 146 -0.96 12.43 7.57
CA LYS A 146 -0.31 13.20 8.64
C LYS A 146 -1.30 13.76 9.66
N LYS A 147 -2.47 14.23 9.21
CA LYS A 147 -3.54 14.69 10.09
C LYS A 147 -4.07 13.55 10.98
N ILE A 148 -4.31 12.37 10.40
CA ILE A 148 -4.76 11.19 11.14
C ILE A 148 -3.74 10.81 12.22
N LEU A 149 -2.45 10.78 11.89
CA LEU A 149 -1.41 10.44 12.85
C LEU A 149 -1.42 11.38 14.05
N ARG A 150 -1.44 12.69 13.81
CA ARG A 150 -1.49 13.73 14.86
C ARG A 150 -2.71 13.60 15.76
N GLN A 151 -3.88 13.41 15.15
CA GLN A 151 -5.15 13.33 15.88
C GLN A 151 -5.26 12.10 16.79
N ASN A 152 -4.47 11.06 16.54
CA ASN A 152 -4.53 9.79 17.27
C ASN A 152 -3.25 9.53 18.09
N GLY A 153 -2.36 10.52 18.24
CA GLY A 153 -1.10 10.36 18.98
C GLY A 153 -0.19 9.27 18.40
N LEU A 154 -0.22 9.10 17.07
CA LEU A 154 0.61 8.12 16.38
C LEU A 154 1.93 8.77 15.90
N PRO A 155 3.02 7.98 15.72
CA PRO A 155 4.31 8.52 15.34
C PRO A 155 4.28 9.32 14.03
N GLU A 156 4.64 10.60 14.09
CA GLU A 156 4.61 11.50 12.94
C GLU A 156 5.73 11.26 11.92
N ASN A 157 6.72 10.41 12.23
CA ASN A 157 7.71 9.97 11.25
C ASN A 157 7.10 9.02 10.19
N LEU A 158 5.95 8.39 10.48
CA LEU A 158 5.23 7.57 9.51
C LEU A 158 4.66 8.41 8.36
N ASN A 159 4.63 7.81 7.18
CA ASN A 159 4.03 8.39 5.99
C ASN A 159 3.32 7.32 5.15
N VAL A 160 2.67 7.70 4.05
CA VAL A 160 1.94 6.73 3.21
C VAL A 160 2.87 5.65 2.63
N HIS A 161 4.15 5.96 2.41
CA HIS A 161 5.13 4.97 1.97
C HIS A 161 5.53 4.02 3.12
N SER A 162 5.45 4.46 4.37
CA SER A 162 5.61 3.58 5.54
C SER A 162 4.58 2.46 5.56
N LEU A 163 3.34 2.68 5.12
CA LEU A 163 2.33 1.61 5.03
C LEU A 163 2.79 0.45 4.15
N ARG A 164 3.41 0.79 3.01
CA ARG A 164 4.02 -0.19 2.10
C ARG A 164 5.21 -0.90 2.74
N HIS A 165 6.02 -0.17 3.50
CA HIS A 165 7.14 -0.77 4.23
C HIS A 165 6.68 -1.71 5.33
N THR A 166 5.63 -1.34 6.05
CA THR A 166 4.96 -2.19 7.03
C THR A 166 4.40 -3.45 6.39
N ASN A 167 3.70 -3.36 5.25
CA ASN A 167 3.22 -4.54 4.53
C ASN A 167 4.36 -5.55 4.26
N ALA A 168 5.46 -5.07 3.69
CA ALA A 168 6.60 -5.90 3.36
C ALA A 168 7.27 -6.50 4.61
N SER A 169 7.45 -5.69 5.65
CA SER A 169 8.03 -6.14 6.91
C SER A 169 7.19 -7.23 7.57
N LEU A 170 5.86 -7.09 7.56
CA LEU A 170 4.93 -8.10 8.07
C LEU A 170 5.00 -9.40 7.25
N LEU A 171 5.05 -9.31 5.91
CA LEU A 171 5.20 -10.50 5.06
C LEU A 171 6.52 -11.25 5.34
N ILE A 172 7.62 -10.51 5.51
CA ILE A 172 8.92 -11.09 5.87
C ILE A 172 8.86 -11.73 7.27
N ALA A 173 8.23 -11.05 8.24
CA ALA A 173 8.02 -11.57 9.59
C ALA A 173 7.15 -12.85 9.60
N GLN A 174 6.29 -13.04 8.61
CA GLN A 174 5.50 -14.26 8.42
C GLN A 174 6.25 -15.35 7.63
N GLY A 175 7.50 -15.11 7.22
CA GLY A 175 8.33 -16.08 6.51
C GLY A 175 8.08 -16.15 5.01
N VAL A 176 7.39 -15.16 4.42
CA VAL A 176 7.23 -15.08 2.96
C VAL A 176 8.59 -14.83 2.31
N ASP A 177 8.89 -15.57 1.24
CA ASP A 177 10.17 -15.45 0.57
C ASP A 177 10.37 -14.06 -0.07
N VAL A 178 11.62 -13.61 -0.11
CA VAL A 178 11.97 -12.25 -0.55
C VAL A 178 11.61 -11.97 -2.01
N ARG A 179 11.60 -13.00 -2.87
CA ARG A 179 11.26 -12.85 -4.28
C ARG A 179 9.77 -12.58 -4.44
N THR A 180 8.94 -13.29 -3.68
CA THR A 180 7.49 -13.03 -3.60
C THR A 180 7.22 -11.63 -3.06
N VAL A 181 7.86 -11.23 -1.96
CA VAL A 181 7.70 -9.87 -1.41
C VAL A 181 8.14 -8.81 -2.43
N ALA A 182 9.27 -9.00 -3.11
CA ALA A 182 9.73 -8.08 -4.15
C ALA A 182 8.76 -7.98 -5.33
N SER A 183 8.18 -9.11 -5.75
CA SER A 183 7.18 -9.17 -6.81
C SER A 183 5.89 -8.42 -6.42
N LEU A 184 5.37 -8.64 -5.22
CA LEU A 184 4.18 -7.94 -4.70
C LEU A 184 4.38 -6.42 -4.62
N LEU A 185 5.59 -6.00 -4.21
CA LEU A 185 5.98 -4.60 -4.19
C LEU A 185 6.22 -4.04 -5.59
N GLY A 186 6.39 -4.86 -6.63
CA GLY A 186 6.76 -4.40 -7.96
C GLY A 186 8.17 -3.78 -7.98
N HIS A 187 9.11 -4.41 -7.29
CA HIS A 187 10.54 -4.13 -7.43
C HIS A 187 11.09 -4.96 -8.61
N SER A 188 11.82 -4.32 -9.51
CA SER A 188 12.47 -5.02 -10.64
C SER A 188 13.60 -5.95 -10.17
N GLN A 189 14.21 -5.67 -9.03
CA GLN A 189 15.24 -6.51 -8.41
C GLN A 189 14.90 -6.82 -6.96
N ALA A 190 15.03 -8.09 -6.57
CA ALA A 190 14.82 -8.55 -5.20
C ALA A 190 15.84 -7.94 -4.21
N SER A 191 17.04 -7.58 -4.69
CA SER A 191 18.07 -6.86 -3.93
C SER A 191 17.53 -5.58 -3.30
N THR A 192 16.60 -4.88 -3.95
CA THR A 192 15.96 -3.68 -3.38
C THR A 192 15.17 -4.02 -2.11
N THR A 193 14.50 -5.17 -2.08
CA THR A 193 13.78 -5.64 -0.88
C THR A 193 14.76 -6.10 0.20
N LEU A 194 15.79 -6.86 -0.16
CA LEU A 194 16.83 -7.29 0.78
C LEU A 194 17.51 -6.09 1.46
N ASP A 195 17.89 -5.08 0.68
CA ASP A 195 18.55 -3.87 1.15
C ASP A 195 17.68 -3.03 2.09
N ILE A 196 16.36 -3.01 1.86
CA ILE A 196 15.43 -2.19 2.65
C ILE A 196 15.07 -2.88 3.96
N TYR A 197 15.02 -4.22 4.00
CA TYR A 197 14.53 -4.99 5.14
C TYR A 197 15.59 -5.93 5.74
N ALA A 198 16.88 -5.62 5.56
CA ALA A 198 18.00 -6.44 6.04
C ALA A 198 17.84 -6.85 7.51
N HIS A 199 17.47 -5.91 8.39
CA HIS A 199 17.25 -6.17 9.81
C HIS A 199 16.12 -7.18 10.09
N ALA A 200 15.02 -7.12 9.33
CA ALA A 200 13.92 -8.08 9.47
C ALA A 200 14.36 -9.49 9.06
N PHE A 201 15.21 -9.60 8.03
CA PHE A 201 15.78 -10.87 7.63
C PHE A 201 16.79 -11.41 8.64
N ASP A 202 17.62 -10.57 9.26
CA ASP A 202 18.58 -11.02 10.27
C ASP A 202 17.89 -11.53 11.54
N LYS A 203 16.80 -10.89 11.97
CA LYS A 203 15.94 -11.44 13.04
C LYS A 203 15.41 -12.82 12.67
N LYS A 204 14.93 -13.00 11.43
CA LYS A 204 14.46 -14.31 10.93
C LYS A 204 15.53 -15.38 10.87
N LYS A 205 16.76 -15.02 10.48
CA LYS A 205 17.90 -15.95 10.49
C LYS A 205 18.16 -16.48 11.90
N ARG A 206 18.11 -15.61 12.91
CA ARG A 206 18.27 -16.01 14.31
C ARG A 206 17.16 -16.95 14.77
N GLU A 207 15.89 -16.58 14.53
CA GLU A 207 14.74 -17.44 14.85
C GLU A 207 14.83 -18.82 14.16
N ALA A 208 15.32 -18.86 12.92
CA ALA A 208 15.50 -20.10 12.18
C ALA A 208 16.61 -20.99 12.78
N GLN A 209 17.70 -20.40 13.27
CA GLN A 209 18.77 -21.13 13.95
C GLN A 209 18.31 -21.67 15.31
N GLU A 210 17.56 -20.87 16.09
CA GLU A 210 16.99 -21.30 17.37
C GLU A 210 16.05 -22.50 17.17
N LYS A 211 15.12 -22.43 16.20
CA LYS A 211 14.26 -23.58 15.84
C LYS A 211 15.04 -24.80 15.34
N LEU A 212 16.11 -24.58 14.60
CA LEU A 212 16.96 -25.68 14.14
C LEU A 212 17.65 -26.37 15.33
N GLY A 213 18.14 -25.60 16.30
CA GLY A 213 18.68 -26.11 17.57
C GLY A 213 17.67 -26.98 18.31
N GLU A 214 16.44 -26.49 18.50
CA GLU A 214 15.35 -27.25 19.12
C GLU A 214 15.06 -28.58 18.41
N VAL A 215 15.01 -28.58 17.07
CA VAL A 215 14.75 -29.78 16.27
C VAL A 215 15.92 -30.77 16.32
N MET A 216 17.16 -30.25 16.36
CA MET A 216 18.37 -31.05 16.40
C MET A 216 18.79 -31.48 17.81
N GLY A 217 18.16 -30.93 18.85
CA GLY A 217 18.51 -31.16 20.25
C GLY A 217 19.83 -30.50 20.69
N LEU A 218 20.17 -29.34 20.09
CA LEU A 218 21.33 -28.50 20.43
C LEU A 218 20.88 -27.30 21.27
#